data_AF-A0A1V5JTJ4-F1
#
_entry.id   AF-A0A1V5JTJ4-F1
#
_cell.length_a   1.000
_cell.length_b   1.000
_cell.length_c   1.000
_cell.angle_alpha   90.00
_cell.angle_beta   90.00
_cell.angle_gamma   90.00
#
_symmetry.space_group_name_H-M   'P 1'
#
loop_
_entity.id
_entity.type
_entity.pdbx_description
1 polymer ?
#
loop_
_entity_poly.entity_id
_entity_poly.type
_entity_poly.pdbx_seq_one_letter_code
_entity_poly.pdbx_strand_id
1 'polypeptide(L)'
;MEARISADLTARNLAWNFYFYPWDMTQERAEITIGGQPVVVSRDVITEIMEGPPDEAMGDSVLSLIPSIGMLFESRSPRVLVNYKPRVYAHATALESVINQTAARADTIRNTVESGRAAMANLGKSVSPSNTITLWIRQGQVSNLSFPVLRMSDDNSTVYRALYTVDKAYRNNSLTSIKSVVRPFAYLISTDQDPDAVAERLAYTGAVIERLTEATTIPAEIYTVDATGTDAGDRGSDYFPMRGLSHVITAVSTSTANRTFPKGTYVVYMDQASATHAALALEPMGNRNYGNYWLSRRAENLNGWGGFIPAELGREYPVYRYMTAKKLATAPVFLQRPFVEGARVQRCLPIDRTQRAEMEKKIGKRIVFGFSFSVEGATNPFTLIVPKKYHTTSLGNWYVYNWITEKFVALKYDGTTVRSLSIPSAYVSSEGRVVAVSVQGDSEEDSGGCAVGGVASGMGSILLVTPLLFLWVRKRF
;
A
#
# COMPACT_ATOMS: atom_id res chain seq x y z
N MET A 1 13.41 35.25 -20.10
CA MET A 1 12.63 34.22 -19.36
C MET A 1 13.46 33.57 -18.26
N GLU A 2 14.66 33.08 -18.54
CA GLU A 2 15.52 32.42 -17.52
C GLU A 2 15.76 33.28 -16.27
N ALA A 3 15.98 34.58 -16.43
CA ALA A 3 16.14 35.49 -15.29
C ALA A 3 14.88 35.57 -14.42
N ARG A 4 13.67 35.42 -15.00
CA ARG A 4 12.40 35.40 -14.25
C ARG A 4 12.19 34.07 -13.53
N ILE A 5 12.51 32.94 -14.16
CA ILE A 5 12.50 31.61 -13.53
C ILE A 5 13.53 31.56 -12.40
N SER A 6 14.73 32.09 -12.64
CA SER A 6 15.80 32.17 -11.63
C SER A 6 15.42 33.07 -10.46
N ALA A 7 14.81 34.22 -10.73
CA ALA A 7 14.33 35.13 -9.68
C ALA A 7 13.21 34.51 -8.85
N ASP A 8 12.26 33.80 -9.48
CA ASP A 8 11.17 33.12 -8.79
C ASP A 8 11.69 31.93 -7.94
N LEU A 9 12.61 31.12 -8.47
CA LEU A 9 13.25 30.04 -7.70
C LEU A 9 14.08 30.57 -6.53
N THR A 10 14.79 31.69 -6.73
CA THR A 10 15.55 32.37 -5.67
C THR A 10 14.63 32.95 -4.60
N ALA A 11 13.52 33.58 -5.00
CA ALA A 11 12.50 34.09 -4.08
C ALA A 11 11.84 32.98 -3.24
N ARG A 12 11.84 31.73 -3.74
CA ARG A 12 11.37 30.53 -3.04
C ARG A 12 12.45 29.84 -2.21
N ASN A 13 13.61 30.46 -2.00
CA ASN A 13 14.76 29.90 -1.28
C ASN A 13 15.33 28.61 -1.91
N LEU A 14 15.00 28.33 -3.17
CA LEU A 14 15.56 27.23 -3.95
C LEU A 14 16.80 27.74 -4.68
N ALA A 15 17.86 28.04 -3.95
CA ALA A 15 19.10 28.53 -4.52
C ALA A 15 19.73 27.46 -5.43
N TRP A 16 19.90 27.82 -6.70
CA TRP A 16 20.55 26.98 -7.72
C TRP A 16 22.06 26.96 -7.51
N ASN A 17 22.57 26.04 -6.69
CA ASN A 17 24.00 25.75 -6.60
C ASN A 17 24.26 24.28 -6.94
N PHE A 18 24.32 23.94 -8.22
CA PHE A 18 24.98 22.71 -8.64
C PHE A 18 26.40 23.03 -9.12
N TYR A 19 27.36 22.33 -8.51
CA TYR A 19 28.71 22.15 -9.02
C TYR A 19 28.62 21.21 -10.23
N PHE A 20 29.15 21.64 -11.38
CA PHE A 20 29.39 20.75 -12.50
C PHE A 20 30.63 19.91 -12.20
N TYR A 21 30.47 18.58 -12.12
CA TYR A 21 31.59 17.68 -12.38
C TYR A 21 31.94 17.78 -13.86
N PRO A 22 33.20 18.05 -14.24
CA PRO A 22 33.59 18.04 -15.64
C PRO A 22 33.59 16.58 -16.11
N TRP A 23 32.56 16.21 -16.87
CA TRP A 23 32.68 15.14 -17.85
C TRP A 23 32.85 15.80 -19.21
N ASP A 24 34.04 15.63 -19.75
CA ASP A 24 34.44 15.94 -21.10
C ASP A 24 33.70 15.02 -22.09
N MET A 25 32.46 15.34 -22.41
CA MET A 25 31.84 14.85 -23.64
C MET A 25 31.56 16.04 -24.56
N THR A 26 32.46 16.26 -25.51
CA THR A 26 32.13 16.93 -26.76
C THR A 26 31.03 16.12 -27.46
N GLN A 27 29.77 16.54 -27.28
CA GLN A 27 28.69 16.10 -28.16
C GLN A 27 28.78 16.88 -29.46
N GLU A 28 29.33 16.26 -30.49
CA GLU A 28 29.17 16.73 -31.86
C GLU A 28 27.70 16.59 -32.28
N ARG A 29 27.15 17.67 -32.84
CA ARG A 29 25.89 17.62 -33.59
C ARG A 29 26.05 16.64 -34.75
N ALA A 30 25.27 15.58 -34.79
CA ALA A 30 25.01 14.88 -36.04
C ALA A 30 23.82 15.54 -36.75
N GLU A 31 24.06 16.63 -37.48
CA GLU A 31 23.18 17.02 -38.58
C GLU A 31 23.39 15.99 -39.70
N ILE A 32 22.48 15.03 -39.84
CA ILE A 32 22.54 14.07 -40.95
C ILE A 32 22.28 14.85 -42.25
N THR A 33 23.35 15.11 -42.99
CA THR A 33 23.32 15.68 -44.34
C THR A 33 23.47 14.53 -45.32
N ILE A 34 22.44 14.27 -46.14
CA ILE A 34 22.54 13.35 -47.28
C ILE A 34 22.70 14.23 -48.53
N GLY A 35 23.86 14.17 -49.18
CA GLY A 35 24.15 14.97 -50.38
C GLY A 35 24.24 16.50 -50.14
N GLY A 36 24.60 16.94 -48.93
CA GLY A 36 24.76 18.36 -48.60
C GLY A 36 23.45 19.11 -48.30
N GLN A 37 22.31 18.41 -48.25
CA GLN A 37 21.04 18.96 -47.78
C GLN A 37 20.72 18.39 -46.39
N PRO A 38 20.30 19.23 -45.42
CA PRO A 38 19.85 18.75 -44.11
C PRO A 38 18.60 17.88 -44.30
N VAL A 39 18.69 16.61 -43.90
CA VAL A 39 17.56 15.68 -43.97
C VAL A 39 16.82 15.73 -42.64
N VAL A 40 15.57 16.22 -42.67
CA VAL A 40 14.64 16.02 -41.57
C VAL A 40 14.25 14.56 -41.56
N VAL A 41 14.83 13.79 -40.64
CA VAL A 41 14.36 12.42 -40.37
C VAL A 41 13.09 12.53 -39.54
N SER A 42 11.94 12.71 -40.20
CA SER A 42 10.65 12.47 -39.55
C SER A 42 10.50 10.96 -39.40
N ARG A 43 10.89 10.43 -38.24
CA ARG A 43 10.38 9.12 -37.85
C ARG A 43 8.95 9.34 -37.39
N ASP A 44 7.99 8.63 -37.97
CA ASP A 44 6.65 8.51 -37.38
C ASP A 44 6.85 7.89 -36.00
N VAL A 45 6.92 8.74 -34.98
CA VAL A 45 6.90 8.30 -33.59
C VAL A 45 5.44 8.03 -33.32
N ILE A 46 5.04 6.76 -33.34
CA ILE A 46 3.74 6.38 -32.77
C ILE A 46 3.78 6.80 -31.30
N THR A 47 2.89 7.72 -30.95
CA THR A 47 2.80 8.31 -29.62
C THR A 47 1.70 7.61 -28.85
N GLU A 48 2.11 6.81 -27.87
CA GLU A 48 1.18 6.10 -27.00
C GLU A 48 1.30 6.62 -25.57
N ILE A 49 0.17 6.76 -24.88
CA ILE A 49 0.12 7.08 -23.45
C ILE A 49 -0.72 6.04 -22.70
N MET A 50 -0.31 5.72 -21.48
CA MET A 50 -1.05 4.84 -20.59
C MET A 50 -1.15 5.50 -19.23
N GLU A 51 -2.35 5.50 -18.64
CA GLU A 51 -2.64 6.11 -17.34
C GLU A 51 -2.14 5.27 -16.13
N GLY A 52 -1.21 4.34 -16.35
CA GLY A 52 -0.75 3.32 -15.38
C GLY A 52 -1.37 1.94 -15.65
N PRO A 53 -0.87 0.86 -15.04
CA PRO A 53 -1.46 -0.47 -15.19
C PRO A 53 -2.88 -0.51 -14.58
N PRO A 54 -3.80 -1.30 -15.16
CA PRO A 54 -5.16 -1.43 -14.65
C PRO A 54 -5.30 -2.40 -13.47
N ASP A 55 -4.28 -3.22 -13.20
CA ASP A 55 -4.30 -4.21 -12.14
C ASP A 55 -3.76 -3.66 -10.82
N GLU A 56 -4.45 -3.93 -9.72
CA GLU A 56 -3.93 -3.70 -8.36
C GLU A 56 -2.78 -4.69 -8.10
N ALA A 57 -1.58 -4.37 -8.59
CA ALA A 57 -0.41 -5.22 -8.45
C ALA A 57 0.09 -5.25 -7.00
N MET A 58 0.43 -6.44 -6.49
CA MET A 58 1.01 -6.62 -5.13
C MET A 58 2.48 -6.21 -4.99
N GLY A 59 3.21 -6.07 -6.10
CA GLY A 59 4.68 -5.86 -6.11
C GLY A 59 5.16 -4.49 -6.59
N ASP A 60 4.33 -3.76 -7.34
CA ASP A 60 4.66 -2.41 -7.80
C ASP A 60 4.05 -1.39 -6.85
N SER A 61 4.61 -1.30 -5.64
CA SER A 61 4.11 -0.42 -4.58
C SER A 61 4.08 1.06 -4.96
N VAL A 62 4.74 1.47 -6.06
CA VAL A 62 4.65 2.85 -6.59
C VAL A 62 3.32 3.07 -7.34
N LEU A 63 2.68 2.00 -7.81
CA LEU A 63 1.37 2.01 -8.49
C LEU A 63 0.27 1.40 -7.59
N SER A 64 0.60 0.58 -6.58
CA SER A 64 -0.30 0.26 -5.46
C SER A 64 -0.61 1.46 -4.55
N LEU A 65 -0.03 2.62 -4.87
CA LEU A 65 -0.43 3.94 -4.39
C LEU A 65 -1.74 4.43 -5.03
N ILE A 66 -2.48 3.66 -5.83
CA ILE A 66 -3.79 4.10 -6.40
C ILE A 66 -4.82 4.60 -5.35
N PRO A 67 -4.87 4.13 -4.08
CA PRO A 67 -5.66 4.79 -3.03
C PRO A 67 -4.94 5.95 -2.33
N SER A 68 -3.77 6.35 -2.79
CA SER A 68 -3.00 7.50 -2.33
C SER A 68 -2.75 8.49 -3.48
N ILE A 69 -2.47 9.74 -3.15
CA ILE A 69 -2.06 10.71 -4.18
C ILE A 69 -0.59 10.45 -4.49
N GLY A 70 -0.32 9.46 -5.33
CA GLY A 70 1.01 9.22 -5.91
C GLY A 70 1.24 10.19 -7.05
N MET A 71 2.16 11.14 -6.88
CA MET A 71 2.52 12.08 -7.93
C MET A 71 3.89 11.72 -8.50
N LEU A 72 3.88 11.01 -9.64
CA LEU A 72 5.08 10.78 -10.42
C LEU A 72 5.30 11.97 -11.35
N PHE A 73 6.33 12.76 -11.07
CA PHE A 73 6.80 13.76 -12.02
C PHE A 73 7.97 13.17 -12.81
N GLU A 74 7.72 12.84 -14.08
CA GLU A 74 8.75 12.36 -15.00
C GLU A 74 8.96 13.38 -16.11
N SER A 75 10.19 13.88 -16.24
CA SER A 75 10.55 14.72 -17.39
C SER A 75 11.19 13.86 -18.48
N ARG A 76 10.42 13.46 -19.50
CA ARG A 76 10.98 12.74 -20.65
C ARG A 76 11.60 13.71 -21.66
N SER A 77 12.69 13.30 -22.30
CA SER A 77 13.30 14.04 -23.42
C SER A 77 13.22 13.18 -24.68
N PRO A 78 12.74 13.71 -25.81
CA PRO A 78 13.14 13.19 -27.11
C PRO A 78 14.62 13.54 -27.31
N ARG A 79 15.52 12.76 -26.71
CA ARG A 79 16.98 12.61 -26.94
C ARG A 79 17.88 13.81 -27.32
N VAL A 80 17.45 15.08 -27.34
CA VAL A 80 18.24 16.12 -28.07
C VAL A 80 18.40 17.47 -27.35
N LEU A 81 17.70 17.83 -26.27
CA LEU A 81 17.98 19.12 -25.59
C LEU A 81 17.87 19.08 -24.05
N VAL A 82 18.91 19.60 -23.39
CA VAL A 82 19.06 19.70 -21.93
C VAL A 82 18.44 20.98 -21.37
N ASN A 83 17.09 21.04 -21.36
CA ASN A 83 16.34 22.16 -20.78
C ASN A 83 16.08 21.97 -19.27
N TYR A 84 17.13 21.90 -18.45
CA TYR A 84 17.02 21.62 -17.00
C TYR A 84 16.27 22.70 -16.21
N LYS A 85 16.43 23.99 -16.55
CA LYS A 85 15.76 25.13 -15.87
C LYS A 85 14.23 25.07 -15.93
N PRO A 86 13.60 25.00 -17.12
CA PRO A 86 12.15 24.82 -17.21
C PRO A 86 11.65 23.53 -16.54
N ARG A 87 12.44 22.46 -16.54
CA ARG A 87 12.07 21.19 -15.89
C ARG A 87 12.00 21.34 -14.38
N VAL A 88 13.07 21.80 -13.73
CA VAL A 88 13.08 22.02 -12.28
C VAL A 88 11.97 22.99 -11.88
N TYR A 89 11.75 24.05 -12.65
CA TYR A 89 10.65 25.00 -12.42
C TYR A 89 9.27 24.35 -12.49
N ALA A 90 9.00 23.56 -13.53
CA ALA A 90 7.73 22.87 -13.70
C ALA A 90 7.48 21.84 -12.58
N HIS A 91 8.51 21.08 -12.21
CA HIS A 91 8.43 20.12 -11.10
C HIS A 91 8.15 20.82 -9.76
N ALA A 92 8.90 21.87 -9.42
CA ALA A 92 8.70 22.62 -8.19
C ALA A 92 7.31 23.25 -8.11
N THR A 93 6.86 23.89 -9.19
CA THR A 93 5.52 24.50 -9.28
C THR A 93 4.42 23.47 -9.13
N ALA A 94 4.56 22.30 -9.76
CA ALA A 94 3.55 21.27 -9.66
C ALA A 94 3.50 20.63 -8.27
N LEU A 95 4.65 20.34 -7.66
CA LEU A 95 4.74 19.85 -6.28
C LEU A 95 4.09 20.83 -5.29
N GLU A 96 4.41 22.11 -5.38
CA GLU A 96 3.84 23.14 -4.52
C GLU A 96 2.33 23.27 -4.71
N SER A 97 1.86 23.29 -5.97
CA SER A 97 0.42 23.34 -6.27
C SER A 97 -0.34 22.19 -5.60
N VAL A 98 0.26 21.00 -5.61
CA VAL A 98 -0.34 19.79 -5.04
C VAL A 98 -0.37 19.87 -3.52
N ILE A 99 0.76 20.21 -2.90
CA ILE A 99 0.84 20.37 -1.44
C ILE A 99 -0.18 21.40 -0.97
N ASN A 100 -0.26 22.56 -1.62
CA ASN A 100 -1.18 23.63 -1.26
C ASN A 100 -2.65 23.20 -1.46
N GLN A 101 -2.98 22.52 -2.55
CA GLN A 101 -4.34 22.03 -2.78
C GLN A 101 -4.73 20.92 -1.81
N THR A 102 -3.82 20.00 -1.48
CA THR A 102 -4.04 18.95 -0.49
C THR A 102 -4.22 19.54 0.90
N ALA A 103 -3.38 20.50 1.31
CA ALA A 103 -3.51 21.18 2.59
C ALA A 103 -4.84 21.94 2.70
N ALA A 104 -5.22 22.69 1.66
CA ALA A 104 -6.47 23.44 1.61
C ALA A 104 -7.73 22.56 1.61
N ARG A 105 -7.60 21.27 1.27
CA ARG A 105 -8.72 20.30 1.18
C ARG A 105 -8.50 19.08 2.06
N ALA A 106 -7.72 19.21 3.13
CA ALA A 106 -7.27 18.07 3.93
C ALA A 106 -8.43 17.27 4.53
N ASP A 107 -9.51 17.93 4.98
CA ASP A 107 -10.69 17.25 5.52
C ASP A 107 -11.45 16.49 4.43
N THR A 108 -11.65 17.10 3.26
CA THR A 108 -12.31 16.46 2.12
C THR A 108 -11.56 15.19 1.71
N ILE A 109 -10.24 15.28 1.54
CA ILE A 109 -9.40 14.14 1.14
C ILE A 109 -9.49 13.02 2.19
N ARG A 110 -9.34 13.35 3.48
CA ARG A 110 -9.47 12.37 4.57
C ARG A 110 -10.84 11.69 4.57
N ASN A 111 -11.92 12.46 4.48
CA ASN A 111 -13.29 11.94 4.48
C ASN A 111 -13.57 11.06 3.25
N THR A 112 -13.05 11.41 2.07
CA THR A 112 -13.16 10.58 0.87
C THR A 112 -12.47 9.24 1.07
N VAL A 113 -11.25 9.23 1.63
CA VAL A 113 -10.50 7.99 1.90
C VAL A 113 -11.24 7.12 2.92
N GLU A 114 -11.68 7.69 4.04
CA GLU A 114 -12.42 6.94 5.06
C GLU A 114 -13.75 6.39 4.53
N SER A 115 -14.47 7.16 3.70
CA SER A 115 -15.69 6.70 3.06
C SER A 115 -15.42 5.53 2.10
N GLY A 116 -14.34 5.60 1.32
CA GLY A 116 -13.90 4.51 0.45
C GLY A 116 -13.55 3.24 1.23
N ARG A 117 -12.79 3.36 2.33
CA ARG A 117 -12.45 2.26 3.24
C ARG A 117 -13.71 1.61 3.82
N ALA A 118 -14.66 2.42 4.29
CA ALA A 118 -15.93 1.94 4.83
C ALA A 118 -16.79 1.25 3.76
N ALA A 119 -16.84 1.78 2.54
CA ALA A 119 -17.54 1.15 1.42
C ALA A 119 -16.96 -0.23 1.09
N MET A 120 -15.62 -0.35 1.02
CA MET A 120 -14.95 -1.63 0.80
C MET A 120 -15.23 -2.64 1.90
N ALA A 121 -15.15 -2.21 3.17
CA ALA A 121 -15.49 -3.07 4.30
C ALA A 121 -16.96 -3.50 4.28
N ASN A 122 -17.88 -2.62 3.88
CA ASN A 122 -19.30 -2.94 3.76
C ASN A 122 -19.58 -3.98 2.68
N LEU A 123 -18.88 -3.94 1.54
CA LEU A 123 -18.99 -4.99 0.51
C LEU A 123 -18.63 -6.37 1.07
N GLY A 124 -17.69 -6.46 2.01
CA GLY A 124 -17.30 -7.73 2.62
C GLY A 124 -18.26 -8.32 3.63
N LYS A 125 -19.30 -7.59 4.05
CA LYS A 125 -20.26 -8.07 5.07
C LYS A 125 -21.29 -9.03 4.50
N SER A 126 -21.39 -9.16 3.17
CA SER A 126 -22.38 -9.99 2.49
C SER A 126 -21.78 -10.76 1.32
N VAL A 127 -22.41 -11.89 1.01
CA VAL A 127 -22.10 -12.70 -0.17
C VAL A 127 -23.30 -12.60 -1.11
N SER A 128 -23.06 -12.14 -2.33
CA SER A 128 -24.09 -11.94 -3.35
C SER A 128 -23.49 -12.19 -4.74
N PRO A 129 -24.20 -12.82 -5.68
CA PRO A 129 -23.74 -12.96 -7.06
C PRO A 129 -23.37 -11.63 -7.75
N SER A 130 -23.99 -10.52 -7.34
CA SER A 130 -23.68 -9.18 -7.86
C SER A 130 -22.46 -8.51 -7.20
N ASN A 131 -22.00 -9.03 -6.06
CA ASN A 131 -20.83 -8.52 -5.34
C ASN A 131 -19.61 -9.35 -5.76
N THR A 132 -18.87 -8.83 -6.74
CA THR A 132 -17.75 -9.55 -7.32
C THR A 132 -16.40 -8.91 -6.99
N ILE A 133 -15.35 -9.71 -7.11
CA ILE A 133 -13.95 -9.30 -7.13
C ILE A 133 -13.47 -9.50 -8.56
N THR A 134 -12.98 -8.44 -9.18
CA THR A 134 -12.40 -8.53 -10.51
C THR A 134 -10.95 -8.99 -10.41
N LEU A 135 -10.63 -10.10 -11.06
CA LEU A 135 -9.31 -10.70 -11.08
C LEU A 135 -8.48 -10.18 -12.26
N TRP A 136 -9.12 -10.01 -13.42
CA TRP A 136 -8.49 -9.55 -14.66
C TRP A 136 -9.26 -8.37 -15.23
N ILE A 137 -8.54 -7.32 -15.64
CA ILE A 137 -9.09 -6.07 -16.16
C ILE A 137 -8.40 -5.72 -17.46
N ARG A 138 -9.17 -5.31 -18.46
CA ARG A 138 -8.67 -4.67 -19.69
C ARG A 138 -8.88 -3.16 -19.64
N GLN A 139 -7.87 -2.39 -20.02
CA GLN A 139 -8.01 -0.96 -20.28
C GLN A 139 -8.69 -0.71 -21.63
N GLY A 140 -9.56 0.28 -21.63
CA GLY A 140 -10.10 0.87 -22.84
C GLY A 140 -9.02 1.59 -23.62
N GLN A 141 -9.12 1.53 -24.94
CA GLN A 141 -8.19 2.17 -25.87
C GLN A 141 -8.93 3.31 -26.58
N VAL A 142 -8.31 4.48 -26.62
CA VAL A 142 -8.82 5.66 -27.32
C VAL A 142 -7.76 6.14 -28.30
N SER A 143 -8.11 6.26 -29.57
CA SER A 143 -7.22 6.81 -30.60
C SER A 143 -7.31 8.33 -30.64
N ASN A 144 -6.22 9.00 -31.04
CA ASN A 144 -6.16 10.44 -31.30
C ASN A 144 -6.61 11.33 -30.12
N LEU A 145 -6.18 10.98 -28.90
CA LEU A 145 -6.56 11.71 -27.69
C LEU A 145 -5.67 12.94 -27.48
N SER A 146 -6.28 14.12 -27.33
CA SER A 146 -5.56 15.37 -27.06
C SER A 146 -5.53 15.72 -25.57
N PHE A 147 -4.35 16.07 -25.06
CA PHE A 147 -4.16 16.54 -23.68
C PHE A 147 -3.57 17.94 -23.64
N PRO A 148 -3.91 18.74 -22.61
CA PRO A 148 -3.23 20.00 -22.39
C PRO A 148 -1.79 19.76 -21.93
N VAL A 149 -0.83 20.39 -22.62
CA VAL A 149 0.59 20.37 -22.27
C VAL A 149 1.10 21.80 -22.13
N LEU A 150 2.20 21.96 -21.40
CA LEU A 150 2.99 23.18 -21.45
C LEU A 150 4.03 23.02 -22.56
N ARG A 151 3.94 23.85 -23.59
CA ARG A 151 4.89 23.89 -24.72
C ARG A 151 5.74 25.15 -24.61
N MET A 152 7.02 24.99 -24.93
CA MET A 152 7.96 26.09 -25.09
C MET A 152 7.86 26.59 -26.54
N SER A 153 7.87 27.90 -26.75
CA SER A 153 7.91 28.47 -28.11
C SER A 153 9.21 28.07 -28.82
N ASP A 154 9.17 28.00 -30.14
CA ASP A 154 10.29 27.48 -30.94
C ASP A 154 11.58 28.33 -30.78
N ASP A 155 11.42 29.60 -30.40
CA ASP A 155 12.50 30.54 -30.06
C ASP A 155 12.93 30.49 -28.58
N ASN A 156 12.39 29.56 -27.79
CA ASN A 156 12.69 29.37 -26.37
C ASN A 156 12.39 30.60 -25.47
N SER A 157 11.57 31.55 -25.93
CA SER A 157 11.32 32.80 -25.22
C SER A 157 10.13 32.73 -24.25
N THR A 158 9.17 31.84 -24.50
CA THR A 158 7.90 31.74 -23.75
C THR A 158 7.47 30.30 -23.50
N VAL A 159 6.73 30.07 -22.42
CA VAL A 159 6.01 28.83 -22.13
C VAL A 159 4.51 29.12 -22.19
N TYR A 160 3.76 28.32 -22.94
CA TYR A 160 2.32 28.49 -23.13
C TYR A 160 1.60 27.14 -23.10
N ARG A 161 0.28 27.18 -22.92
CA ARG A 161 -0.57 25.99 -22.96
C ARG A 161 -0.86 25.61 -24.41
N ALA A 162 -0.61 24.35 -24.76
CA ALA A 162 -0.95 23.77 -26.06
C ALA A 162 -1.73 22.47 -25.86
N LEU A 163 -2.27 21.92 -26.96
CA LEU A 163 -2.78 20.55 -27.00
C LEU A 163 -1.76 19.66 -27.69
N TYR A 164 -1.52 18.48 -27.11
CA TYR A 164 -0.74 17.42 -27.70
C TYR A 164 -1.63 16.21 -27.95
N THR A 165 -1.69 15.75 -29.20
CA THR A 165 -2.48 14.57 -29.59
C THR A 165 -1.57 13.37 -29.62
N VAL A 166 -1.96 12.32 -28.90
CA VAL A 166 -1.33 11.00 -29.00
C VAL A 166 -2.11 10.12 -29.94
N ASP A 167 -1.43 9.25 -30.68
CA ASP A 167 -2.05 8.30 -31.60
C ASP A 167 -2.94 7.30 -30.86
N LYS A 168 -2.51 6.88 -29.66
CA LYS A 168 -3.23 5.90 -28.84
C LYS A 168 -3.11 6.19 -27.35
N ALA A 169 -4.21 6.05 -26.63
CA ALA A 169 -4.26 6.20 -25.17
C ALA A 169 -4.98 5.02 -24.50
N TYR A 170 -4.33 4.43 -23.51
CA TYR A 170 -4.90 3.40 -22.63
C TYR A 170 -5.45 4.07 -21.38
N ARG A 171 -6.76 3.90 -21.12
CA ARG A 171 -7.51 4.69 -20.14
C ARG A 171 -7.92 3.88 -18.93
N ASN A 172 -7.63 4.39 -17.73
CA ASN A 172 -8.05 3.80 -16.45
C ASN A 172 -9.49 4.17 -16.05
N ASN A 173 -10.09 5.15 -16.71
CA ASN A 173 -11.51 5.46 -16.54
C ASN A 173 -12.45 4.64 -17.44
N SER A 174 -11.89 3.72 -18.24
CA SER A 174 -12.62 2.82 -19.12
C SER A 174 -12.07 1.42 -18.90
N LEU A 175 -12.59 0.70 -17.90
CA LEU A 175 -12.11 -0.63 -17.52
C LEU A 175 -13.17 -1.68 -17.81
N THR A 176 -12.77 -2.77 -18.44
CA THR A 176 -13.63 -3.94 -18.69
C THR A 176 -13.15 -5.10 -17.85
N SER A 177 -14.02 -5.68 -17.02
CA SER A 177 -13.71 -6.94 -16.35
C SER A 177 -13.64 -8.06 -17.37
N ILE A 178 -12.51 -8.77 -17.41
CA ILE A 178 -12.34 -9.99 -18.22
C ILE A 178 -12.72 -11.22 -17.38
N LYS A 179 -12.34 -11.21 -16.09
CA LYS A 179 -12.58 -12.32 -15.16
C LYS A 179 -12.86 -11.79 -13.78
N SER A 180 -13.94 -12.29 -13.19
CA SER A 180 -14.34 -11.97 -11.82
C SER A 180 -14.79 -13.24 -11.09
N VAL A 181 -14.78 -13.18 -9.77
CA VAL A 181 -15.37 -14.18 -8.88
C VAL A 181 -16.32 -13.50 -7.90
N VAL A 182 -17.27 -14.24 -7.34
CA VAL A 182 -18.12 -13.72 -6.26
C VAL A 182 -17.26 -13.43 -5.03
N ARG A 183 -17.49 -12.33 -4.34
CA ARG A 183 -16.77 -12.03 -3.10
C ARG A 183 -17.15 -13.07 -2.02
N PRO A 184 -16.19 -13.84 -1.47
CA PRO A 184 -16.49 -14.69 -0.34
C PRO A 184 -16.71 -13.86 0.92
N PHE A 185 -17.25 -14.47 1.96
CA PHE A 185 -17.31 -13.84 3.27
C PHE A 185 -15.94 -13.84 3.95
N ALA A 186 -15.18 -14.92 3.77
CA ALA A 186 -13.81 -15.06 4.24
C ALA A 186 -12.98 -16.01 3.38
N TYR A 187 -11.66 -15.86 3.45
CA TYR A 187 -10.71 -16.87 3.02
C TYR A 187 -10.15 -17.62 4.23
N LEU A 188 -9.93 -18.94 4.08
CA LEU A 188 -9.18 -19.75 5.03
C LEU A 188 -7.88 -20.21 4.39
N ILE A 189 -6.76 -20.10 5.11
CA ILE A 189 -5.43 -20.47 4.62
C ILE A 189 -4.97 -21.70 5.41
N SER A 190 -4.86 -22.84 4.74
CA SER A 190 -4.50 -24.12 5.35
C SER A 190 -3.36 -24.79 4.58
N THR A 191 -2.26 -24.06 4.40
CA THR A 191 -1.03 -24.59 3.78
C THR A 191 -0.08 -25.15 4.83
N ASP A 192 0.59 -26.25 4.50
CA ASP A 192 1.59 -26.89 5.36
C ASP A 192 2.99 -26.25 5.22
N GLN A 193 3.24 -25.43 4.18
CA GLN A 193 4.60 -25.03 3.81
C GLN A 193 5.17 -23.84 4.60
N ASP A 194 4.32 -22.92 5.11
CA ASP A 194 4.62 -21.88 6.14
C ASP A 194 3.41 -20.91 6.19
N PRO A 195 2.30 -21.28 6.84
CA PRO A 195 1.10 -20.45 6.86
C PRO A 195 1.33 -19.10 7.57
N ASP A 196 2.28 -19.04 8.50
CA ASP A 196 2.64 -17.81 9.23
C ASP A 196 3.30 -16.78 8.31
N ALA A 197 4.20 -17.21 7.41
CA ALA A 197 4.80 -16.31 6.43
C ALA A 197 3.78 -15.81 5.38
N VAL A 198 2.76 -16.62 5.04
CA VAL A 198 1.68 -16.18 4.15
C VAL A 198 0.84 -15.10 4.83
N ALA A 199 0.43 -15.34 6.08
CA ALA A 199 -0.31 -14.38 6.89
C ALA A 199 0.49 -13.08 7.10
N GLU A 200 1.80 -13.19 7.34
CA GLU A 200 2.70 -12.04 7.50
C GLU A 200 2.74 -11.19 6.23
N ARG A 201 2.88 -11.83 5.07
CA ARG A 201 2.93 -11.12 3.78
C ARG A 201 1.61 -10.41 3.50
N LEU A 202 0.47 -11.02 3.83
CA LEU A 202 -0.84 -10.35 3.74
C LEU A 202 -0.95 -9.17 4.72
N ALA A 203 -0.44 -9.31 5.94
CA ALA A 203 -0.48 -8.23 6.91
C ALA A 203 0.31 -6.98 6.45
N TYR A 204 1.34 -7.16 5.61
CA TYR A 204 2.07 -6.03 4.99
C TYR A 204 1.19 -5.19 4.05
N THR A 205 0.12 -5.76 3.50
CA THR A 205 -0.86 -5.01 2.69
C THR A 205 -1.96 -4.38 3.54
N GLY A 206 -1.83 -4.42 4.88
CA GLY A 206 -2.84 -3.95 5.82
C GLY A 206 -4.02 -4.92 5.98
N ALA A 207 -3.90 -6.18 5.56
CA ALA A 207 -4.91 -7.19 5.84
C ALA A 207 -4.92 -7.52 7.33
N VAL A 208 -6.09 -7.45 7.95
CA VAL A 208 -6.38 -7.94 9.29
C VAL A 208 -6.58 -9.45 9.20
N ILE A 209 -5.82 -10.17 10.02
CA ILE A 209 -5.78 -11.62 10.05
C ILE A 209 -6.31 -12.13 11.39
N GLU A 210 -7.18 -13.12 11.34
CA GLU A 210 -7.66 -13.84 12.52
C GLU A 210 -7.27 -15.33 12.44
N ARG A 211 -7.43 -16.06 13.55
CA ARG A 211 -7.29 -17.53 13.59
C ARG A 211 -8.51 -18.18 14.20
N LEU A 212 -8.86 -19.38 13.72
CA LEU A 212 -9.89 -20.22 14.35
C LEU A 212 -9.52 -20.53 15.80
N THR A 213 -10.46 -20.35 16.73
CA THR A 213 -10.24 -20.66 18.15
C THR A 213 -10.42 -22.14 18.47
N GLU A 214 -11.04 -22.88 17.57
CA GLU A 214 -11.33 -24.31 17.68
C GLU A 214 -11.36 -24.97 16.29
N ALA A 215 -11.25 -26.30 16.25
CA ALA A 215 -11.41 -27.02 15.00
C ALA A 215 -12.85 -26.85 14.49
N THR A 216 -13.02 -26.50 13.22
CA THR A 216 -14.32 -26.12 12.67
C THR A 216 -14.57 -26.84 11.34
N THR A 217 -15.73 -27.46 11.18
CA THR A 217 -16.18 -28.04 9.91
C THR A 217 -17.17 -27.09 9.24
N ILE A 218 -16.86 -26.66 8.01
CA ILE A 218 -17.70 -25.74 7.23
C ILE A 218 -17.79 -26.17 5.76
N PRO A 219 -18.88 -25.83 5.06
CA PRO A 219 -18.91 -25.89 3.60
C PRO A 219 -17.97 -24.80 3.05
N ALA A 220 -16.97 -25.22 2.29
CA ALA A 220 -16.02 -24.32 1.65
C ALA A 220 -15.95 -24.61 0.16
N GLU A 221 -15.75 -23.56 -0.64
CA GLU A 221 -15.34 -23.72 -2.03
C GLU A 221 -13.84 -24.03 -2.08
N ILE A 222 -13.51 -25.05 -2.85
CA ILE A 222 -12.19 -25.67 -2.97
C ILE A 222 -11.76 -25.55 -4.43
N TYR A 223 -10.54 -25.07 -4.65
CA TYR A 223 -9.93 -25.01 -5.98
C TYR A 223 -8.97 -26.17 -6.19
N THR A 224 -8.99 -26.75 -7.39
CA THR A 224 -7.92 -27.63 -7.90
C THR A 224 -7.21 -26.93 -9.05
N VAL A 225 -5.88 -26.95 -9.04
CA VAL A 225 -5.07 -26.36 -10.11
C VAL A 225 -5.06 -27.30 -11.31
N ASP A 226 -5.85 -26.99 -12.34
CA ASP A 226 -6.01 -27.88 -13.50
C ASP A 226 -4.93 -27.64 -14.56
N ALA A 227 -4.42 -26.41 -14.66
CA ALA A 227 -3.41 -26.04 -15.65
C ALA A 227 -2.50 -24.90 -15.17
N THR A 228 -1.24 -24.95 -15.62
CA THR A 228 -0.24 -23.90 -15.44
C THR A 228 0.51 -23.69 -16.76
N GLY A 229 1.12 -22.51 -16.94
CA GLY A 229 1.88 -22.22 -18.16
C GLY A 229 2.73 -20.95 -18.04
N THR A 230 3.57 -20.72 -19.05
CA THR A 230 4.41 -19.51 -19.16
C THR A 230 3.69 -18.36 -19.85
N ASP A 231 2.64 -18.66 -20.60
CA ASP A 231 1.76 -17.66 -21.20
C ASP A 231 0.56 -17.44 -20.28
N ALA A 232 0.39 -16.20 -19.84
CA ALA A 232 -0.75 -15.79 -19.05
C ALA A 232 -2.03 -15.69 -19.92
N GLY A 233 -1.91 -15.65 -21.25
CA GLY A 233 -2.97 -15.21 -22.14
C GLY A 233 -3.25 -13.72 -21.99
N ASP A 234 -4.28 -13.23 -22.68
CA ASP A 234 -4.76 -11.85 -22.58
C ASP A 234 -5.51 -11.64 -21.24
N ARG A 235 -4.73 -11.46 -20.16
CA ARG A 235 -5.22 -11.07 -18.83
C ARG A 235 -5.39 -9.56 -18.68
N GLY A 236 -5.50 -8.86 -19.81
CA GLY A 236 -5.79 -7.43 -19.90
C GLY A 236 -4.61 -6.48 -19.73
N SER A 237 -3.38 -6.99 -19.79
CA SER A 237 -2.15 -6.18 -19.76
C SER A 237 -1.39 -6.25 -21.08
N ASP A 238 -2.04 -5.87 -22.19
CA ASP A 238 -1.41 -5.80 -23.54
C ASP A 238 -0.10 -5.00 -23.54
N TYR A 239 0.07 -4.08 -22.58
CA TYR A 239 1.20 -3.16 -22.49
C TYR A 239 2.10 -3.36 -21.26
N PHE A 240 1.63 -4.08 -20.22
CA PHE A 240 2.41 -4.31 -18.99
C PHE A 240 2.77 -5.80 -18.87
N PRO A 241 4.00 -6.21 -19.21
CA PRO A 241 4.42 -7.59 -18.98
C PRO A 241 4.38 -7.86 -17.48
N MET A 242 3.93 -9.06 -17.10
CA MET A 242 3.92 -9.56 -15.71
C MET A 242 5.36 -9.79 -15.21
N ARG A 243 6.12 -8.71 -15.03
CA ARG A 243 7.52 -8.77 -14.60
C ARG A 243 7.62 -9.48 -13.26
N GLY A 244 8.53 -10.45 -13.16
CA GLY A 244 8.73 -11.25 -11.96
C GLY A 244 7.87 -12.52 -11.87
N LEU A 245 7.09 -12.84 -12.90
CA LEU A 245 6.36 -14.10 -13.02
C LEU A 245 6.72 -14.78 -14.34
N SER A 246 7.37 -15.94 -14.28
CA SER A 246 7.65 -16.78 -15.45
C SER A 246 6.59 -17.85 -15.68
N HIS A 247 5.83 -18.20 -14.63
CA HIS A 247 4.82 -19.26 -14.66
C HIS A 247 3.58 -18.84 -13.87
N VAL A 248 2.41 -19.16 -14.40
CA VAL A 248 1.12 -18.78 -13.83
C VAL A 248 0.11 -19.93 -13.89
N ILE A 249 -0.85 -19.91 -12.97
CA ILE A 249 -2.03 -20.77 -12.98
C ILE A 249 -2.95 -20.26 -14.10
N THR A 250 -3.34 -21.13 -15.04
CA THR A 250 -4.15 -20.78 -16.23
C THR A 250 -5.56 -21.35 -16.18
N ALA A 251 -5.79 -22.41 -15.40
CA ALA A 251 -7.12 -22.95 -15.16
C ALA A 251 -7.21 -23.56 -13.76
N VAL A 252 -8.40 -23.44 -13.18
CA VAL A 252 -8.80 -24.11 -11.94
C VAL A 252 -10.22 -24.63 -12.06
N SER A 253 -10.49 -25.73 -11.37
CA SER A 253 -11.82 -26.26 -11.15
C SER A 253 -12.25 -25.94 -9.73
N THR A 254 -13.54 -25.68 -9.55
CA THR A 254 -14.12 -25.35 -8.24
C THR A 254 -15.09 -26.45 -7.84
N SER A 255 -15.02 -26.88 -6.59
CA SER A 255 -16.03 -27.73 -5.96
C SER A 255 -16.40 -27.17 -4.59
N THR A 256 -17.54 -27.61 -4.03
CA THR A 256 -17.95 -27.25 -2.67
C THR A 256 -18.07 -28.50 -1.84
N ALA A 257 -17.39 -28.54 -0.70
CA ALA A 257 -17.47 -29.67 0.23
C ALA A 257 -17.34 -29.20 1.69
N ASN A 258 -17.85 -30.00 2.61
CA ASN A 258 -17.58 -29.80 4.04
C ASN A 258 -16.12 -30.16 4.32
N ARG A 259 -15.36 -29.19 4.82
CA ARG A 259 -13.94 -29.33 5.18
C ARG A 259 -13.76 -29.01 6.65
N THR A 260 -13.00 -29.85 7.33
CA THR A 260 -12.59 -29.61 8.72
C THR A 260 -11.26 -28.86 8.72
N PHE A 261 -11.26 -27.68 9.33
CA PHE A 261 -10.08 -26.87 9.54
C PHE A 261 -9.64 -26.99 11.00
N PRO A 262 -8.35 -27.23 11.26
CA PRO A 262 -7.85 -27.32 12.63
C PRO A 262 -7.95 -25.97 13.36
N LYS A 263 -7.91 -26.03 14.69
CA LYS A 263 -7.68 -24.84 15.52
C LYS A 263 -6.41 -24.13 15.06
N GLY A 264 -6.45 -22.81 14.95
CA GLY A 264 -5.31 -22.01 14.52
C GLY A 264 -5.23 -21.74 13.02
N THR A 265 -6.09 -22.34 12.18
CA THR A 265 -6.19 -21.96 10.76
C THR A 265 -6.45 -20.47 10.62
N TYR A 266 -5.72 -19.82 9.73
CA TYR A 266 -5.87 -18.39 9.47
C TYR A 266 -7.14 -18.11 8.69
N VAL A 267 -7.82 -17.03 9.10
CA VAL A 267 -9.05 -16.53 8.50
C VAL A 267 -8.85 -15.07 8.13
N VAL A 268 -9.13 -14.76 6.87
CA VAL A 268 -9.12 -13.39 6.33
C VAL A 268 -10.55 -13.05 5.96
N TYR A 269 -11.23 -12.30 6.83
CA TYR A 269 -12.58 -11.83 6.50
C TYR A 269 -12.53 -10.72 5.46
N MET A 270 -13.59 -10.62 4.66
CA MET A 270 -13.66 -9.63 3.59
C MET A 270 -14.20 -8.28 4.06
N ASP A 271 -14.69 -8.16 5.30
CA ASP A 271 -15.28 -6.96 5.88
C ASP A 271 -14.24 -5.93 6.35
N GLN A 272 -13.25 -5.66 5.50
CA GLN A 272 -12.13 -4.75 5.75
C GLN A 272 -11.70 -4.00 4.49
N ALA A 273 -11.03 -2.86 4.66
CA ALA A 273 -10.63 -2.01 3.53
C ALA A 273 -9.63 -2.68 2.58
N SER A 274 -8.74 -3.52 3.11
CA SER A 274 -7.69 -4.24 2.36
C SER A 274 -8.17 -5.57 1.75
N ALA A 275 -9.47 -5.88 1.84
CA ALA A 275 -10.03 -7.15 1.43
C ALA A 275 -9.78 -7.49 -0.05
N THR A 276 -9.92 -6.52 -0.96
CA THR A 276 -9.66 -6.75 -2.40
C THR A 276 -8.20 -7.12 -2.64
N HIS A 277 -7.26 -6.46 -1.98
CA HIS A 277 -5.84 -6.81 -2.11
C HIS A 277 -5.57 -8.21 -1.57
N ALA A 278 -6.15 -8.56 -0.42
CA ALA A 278 -6.04 -9.91 0.14
C ALA A 278 -6.64 -10.96 -0.82
N ALA A 279 -7.79 -10.68 -1.44
CA ALA A 279 -8.37 -11.56 -2.44
C ALA A 279 -7.48 -11.73 -3.67
N LEU A 280 -6.94 -10.65 -4.23
CA LEU A 280 -6.06 -10.73 -5.40
C LEU A 280 -4.77 -11.51 -5.11
N ALA A 281 -4.31 -11.50 -3.86
CA ALA A 281 -3.21 -12.32 -3.37
C ALA A 281 -3.54 -13.81 -3.27
N LEU A 282 -4.78 -14.10 -2.86
CA LEU A 282 -5.23 -15.42 -2.45
C LEU A 282 -5.93 -16.19 -3.57
N GLU A 283 -6.63 -15.53 -4.49
CA GLU A 283 -7.35 -16.16 -5.59
C GLU A 283 -6.38 -16.78 -6.61
N PRO A 284 -6.48 -18.10 -6.91
CA PRO A 284 -5.49 -18.78 -7.76
C PRO A 284 -5.50 -18.28 -9.21
N MET A 285 -6.61 -17.71 -9.67
CA MET A 285 -6.70 -17.11 -11.00
C MET A 285 -6.31 -15.63 -11.02
N GLY A 286 -5.93 -14.99 -9.91
CA GLY A 286 -5.47 -13.60 -9.90
C GLY A 286 -4.18 -13.41 -10.71
N ASN A 287 -3.90 -12.20 -11.23
CA ASN A 287 -2.68 -11.95 -12.01
C ASN A 287 -1.42 -12.13 -11.16
N ARG A 288 -1.28 -11.38 -10.07
CA ARG A 288 -0.08 -11.40 -9.21
C ARG A 288 -0.38 -12.05 -7.85
N ASN A 289 -1.01 -13.22 -7.87
CA ASN A 289 -1.34 -13.98 -6.68
C ASN A 289 -0.13 -14.77 -6.12
N TYR A 290 -0.20 -15.19 -4.86
CA TYR A 290 0.89 -15.92 -4.20
C TYR A 290 1.18 -17.30 -4.80
N GLY A 291 0.18 -17.97 -5.36
CA GLY A 291 0.36 -19.21 -6.12
C GLY A 291 1.25 -19.03 -7.36
N ASN A 292 1.05 -17.94 -8.12
CA ASN A 292 1.88 -17.64 -9.30
C ASN A 292 3.33 -17.33 -8.90
N TYR A 293 3.55 -16.60 -7.80
CA TYR A 293 4.91 -16.34 -7.30
C TYR A 293 5.60 -17.62 -6.84
N TRP A 294 4.86 -18.52 -6.18
CA TRP A 294 5.38 -19.83 -5.79
C TRP A 294 5.79 -20.64 -7.03
N LEU A 295 4.91 -20.72 -8.05
CA LEU A 295 5.17 -21.42 -9.31
C LEU A 295 6.39 -20.86 -10.06
N SER A 296 6.45 -19.54 -10.20
CA SER A 296 7.53 -18.88 -10.93
C SER A 296 8.87 -19.10 -10.27
N ARG A 297 8.95 -18.93 -8.93
CA ARG A 297 10.15 -19.27 -8.18
C ARG A 297 10.53 -20.74 -8.41
N ARG A 298 9.53 -21.64 -8.53
CA ARG A 298 9.69 -23.11 -8.57
C ARG A 298 10.35 -23.53 -9.85
N ALA A 299 9.84 -23.00 -10.94
CA ALA A 299 10.43 -23.17 -12.25
C ALA A 299 11.84 -22.56 -12.34
N GLU A 300 12.08 -21.43 -11.67
CA GLU A 300 13.37 -20.73 -11.69
C GLU A 300 14.40 -21.25 -10.66
N ASN A 301 14.04 -22.26 -9.87
CA ASN A 301 14.86 -22.80 -8.78
C ASN A 301 15.37 -21.72 -7.80
N LEU A 302 14.53 -20.70 -7.53
CA LEU A 302 14.86 -19.61 -6.61
C LEU A 302 14.55 -19.99 -5.17
N ASN A 303 15.51 -19.76 -4.27
CA ASN A 303 15.27 -19.87 -2.84
C ASN A 303 14.19 -18.87 -2.34
N GLY A 304 13.63 -19.12 -1.15
CA GLY A 304 12.69 -18.20 -0.50
C GLY A 304 11.22 -18.39 -0.90
N TRP A 305 10.76 -19.64 -0.92
CA TRP A 305 9.35 -20.05 -1.07
C TRP A 305 8.46 -19.59 0.08
N GLY A 306 9.06 -19.36 1.25
CA GLY A 306 8.37 -19.00 2.49
C GLY A 306 7.49 -17.78 2.28
N GLY A 307 6.20 -17.94 2.60
CA GLY A 307 5.20 -16.88 2.48
C GLY A 307 4.54 -16.75 1.11
N PHE A 308 4.69 -17.76 0.23
CA PHE A 308 3.85 -17.96 -0.95
C PHE A 308 3.04 -19.24 -0.84
N ILE A 309 1.99 -19.36 -1.65
CA ILE A 309 1.03 -20.46 -1.56
C ILE A 309 1.41 -21.58 -2.53
N PRO A 310 1.55 -22.84 -2.08
CA PRO A 310 1.81 -23.97 -2.98
C PRO A 310 0.70 -24.13 -4.02
N ALA A 311 1.09 -24.23 -5.29
CA ALA A 311 0.16 -24.31 -6.42
C ALA A 311 0.59 -25.42 -7.39
N GLU A 312 0.45 -26.68 -6.96
CA GLU A 312 0.84 -27.84 -7.75
C GLU A 312 -0.24 -28.26 -8.75
N LEU A 313 0.17 -28.59 -9.98
CA LEU A 313 -0.72 -29.12 -11.01
C LEU A 313 -1.42 -30.41 -10.52
N GLY A 314 -2.74 -30.46 -10.70
CA GLY A 314 -3.59 -31.56 -10.28
C GLY A 314 -3.81 -31.66 -8.77
N ARG A 315 -3.40 -30.65 -8.00
CA ARG A 315 -3.57 -30.61 -6.53
C ARG A 315 -4.55 -29.52 -6.11
N GLU A 316 -5.11 -29.75 -4.93
CA GLU A 316 -5.90 -28.77 -4.21
C GLU A 316 -5.04 -27.54 -3.86
N TYR A 317 -5.55 -26.36 -4.20
CA TYR A 317 -4.93 -25.10 -3.81
C TYR A 317 -5.30 -24.80 -2.35
N PRO A 318 -4.33 -24.58 -1.43
CA PRO A 318 -4.57 -24.61 0.01
C PRO A 318 -5.13 -23.28 0.57
N VAL A 319 -6.03 -22.67 -0.20
CA VAL A 319 -6.84 -21.52 0.18
C VAL A 319 -8.29 -21.80 -0.19
N TYR A 320 -9.16 -21.55 0.77
CA TYR A 320 -10.56 -21.96 0.71
C TYR A 320 -11.45 -20.73 0.83
N ARG A 321 -12.54 -20.70 0.07
CA ARG A 321 -13.51 -19.60 0.11
C ARG A 321 -14.70 -20.02 0.95
N TYR A 322 -14.97 -19.26 2.01
CA TYR A 322 -16.14 -19.44 2.85
C TYR A 322 -17.23 -18.47 2.41
N MET A 323 -18.34 -19.03 1.90
CA MET A 323 -19.40 -18.27 1.22
C MET A 323 -20.59 -17.95 2.11
N THR A 324 -20.59 -18.36 3.37
CA THR A 324 -21.68 -18.08 4.31
C THR A 324 -21.41 -16.79 5.07
N ALA A 325 -22.37 -15.85 5.05
CA ALA A 325 -22.30 -14.58 5.75
C ALA A 325 -22.52 -14.71 7.27
N LYS A 326 -21.65 -15.49 7.94
CA LYS A 326 -21.67 -15.72 9.38
C LYS A 326 -20.23 -15.77 9.90
N LYS A 327 -19.90 -14.96 10.90
CA LYS A 327 -18.56 -15.01 11.53
C LYS A 327 -18.31 -16.40 12.14
N LEU A 328 -17.11 -16.92 11.91
CA LEU A 328 -16.60 -18.13 12.53
C LEU A 328 -16.11 -17.79 13.95
N ALA A 329 -15.92 -18.81 14.78
CA ALA A 329 -15.29 -18.65 16.09
C ALA A 329 -13.79 -18.36 15.90
N THR A 330 -13.46 -17.07 15.84
CA THR A 330 -12.10 -16.60 15.55
C THR A 330 -11.60 -15.60 16.59
N ALA A 331 -10.28 -15.41 16.62
CA ALA A 331 -9.64 -14.37 17.41
C ALA A 331 -8.61 -13.61 16.56
N PRO A 332 -8.49 -12.29 16.73
CA PRO A 332 -7.47 -11.49 16.05
C PRO A 332 -6.07 -11.90 16.51
N VAL A 333 -5.13 -11.81 15.58
CA VAL A 333 -3.70 -12.03 15.81
C VAL A 333 -2.98 -10.70 15.68
N PHE A 334 -2.05 -10.38 16.59
CA PHE A 334 -1.16 -9.25 16.34
C PHE A 334 -0.06 -9.71 15.41
N LEU A 335 -0.15 -9.26 14.16
CA LEU A 335 0.80 -9.52 13.10
C LEU A 335 1.00 -8.23 12.34
N GLN A 336 1.88 -7.38 12.85
CA GLN A 336 2.17 -6.08 12.25
C GLN A 336 3.68 -5.87 12.19
N ARG A 337 4.16 -5.34 11.06
CA ARG A 337 5.57 -5.00 10.91
C ARG A 337 5.87 -3.75 11.74
N PRO A 338 6.84 -3.82 12.67
CA PRO A 338 7.26 -2.62 13.39
C PRO A 338 8.08 -1.71 12.48
N PHE A 339 8.01 -0.41 12.75
CA PHE A 339 8.95 0.55 12.22
C PHE A 339 10.14 0.62 13.17
N VAL A 340 11.33 0.31 12.67
CA VAL A 340 12.55 0.33 13.45
C VAL A 340 13.64 1.13 12.74
N GLU A 341 14.45 1.83 13.52
CA GLU A 341 15.65 2.54 13.07
C GLU A 341 16.88 1.91 13.72
N GLY A 342 17.93 1.68 12.95
CA GLY A 342 19.15 1.02 13.42
C GLY A 342 19.10 -0.52 13.40
N ALA A 343 18.02 -1.13 12.89
CA ALA A 343 17.93 -2.59 12.71
C ALA A 343 17.12 -2.95 11.46
N ARG A 344 17.33 -4.14 10.91
CA ARG A 344 16.49 -4.69 9.84
C ARG A 344 15.52 -5.71 10.43
N VAL A 345 14.21 -5.49 10.27
CA VAL A 345 13.21 -6.52 10.61
C VAL A 345 13.29 -7.65 9.58
N GLN A 346 13.64 -8.85 10.03
CA GLN A 346 13.68 -10.04 9.18
C GLN A 346 12.29 -10.65 9.04
N ARG A 347 11.63 -10.92 10.16
CA ARG A 347 10.33 -11.60 10.21
C ARG A 347 9.46 -11.02 11.32
N CYS A 348 8.17 -10.94 11.07
CA CYS A 348 7.13 -10.66 12.05
C CYS A 348 6.49 -11.98 12.44
N LEU A 349 6.29 -12.18 13.73
CA LEU A 349 5.74 -13.39 14.29
C LEU A 349 4.36 -13.07 14.86
N PRO A 350 3.35 -13.91 14.60
CA PRO A 350 2.02 -13.70 15.14
C PRO A 350 2.04 -13.78 16.68
N ILE A 351 1.35 -12.85 17.34
CA ILE A 351 0.95 -13.01 18.74
C ILE A 351 -0.51 -13.43 18.77
N ASP A 352 -0.76 -14.68 19.11
CA ASP A 352 -2.12 -15.22 19.23
C ASP A 352 -2.72 -14.99 20.63
N ARG A 353 -3.98 -15.42 20.80
CA ARG A 353 -4.73 -15.27 22.06
C ARG A 353 -4.08 -16.01 23.23
N THR A 354 -3.50 -17.19 23.00
CA THR A 354 -2.86 -18.00 24.04
C THR A 354 -1.58 -17.31 24.51
N GLN A 355 -0.72 -16.94 23.56
CA GLN A 355 0.52 -16.20 23.84
C GLN A 355 0.22 -14.88 24.53
N ARG A 356 -0.80 -14.14 24.07
CA ARG A 356 -1.24 -12.90 24.72
C ARG A 356 -1.66 -13.15 26.16
N ALA A 357 -2.47 -14.17 26.42
CA ALA A 357 -2.92 -14.50 27.78
C ALA A 357 -1.75 -14.86 28.71
N GLU A 358 -0.73 -15.55 28.21
CA GLU A 358 0.50 -15.82 28.97
C GLU A 358 1.29 -14.55 29.26
N MET A 359 1.42 -13.65 28.29
CA MET A 359 2.07 -12.36 28.49
C MET A 359 1.29 -11.48 29.47
N GLU A 360 -0.05 -11.45 29.39
CA GLU A 360 -0.92 -10.71 30.32
C GLU A 360 -0.74 -11.20 31.77
N LYS A 361 -0.58 -12.52 31.99
CA LYS A 361 -0.24 -13.07 33.32
C LYS A 361 1.11 -12.56 33.82
N LYS A 362 2.12 -12.48 32.95
CA LYS A 362 3.46 -11.99 33.31
C LYS A 362 3.49 -10.47 33.60
N ILE A 363 2.67 -9.68 32.90
CA ILE A 363 2.61 -8.22 33.07
C ILE A 363 1.65 -7.82 34.19
N GLY A 364 0.63 -8.64 34.48
CA GLY A 364 -0.47 -8.31 35.38
C GLY A 364 -1.43 -7.26 34.80
N LYS A 365 -1.40 -7.03 33.48
CA LYS A 365 -2.24 -6.05 32.77
C LYS A 365 -2.72 -6.61 31.44
N ARG A 366 -3.87 -6.13 30.99
CA ARG A 366 -4.43 -6.46 29.66
C ARG A 366 -3.57 -5.87 28.55
N ILE A 367 -3.21 -6.69 27.57
CA ILE A 367 -2.48 -6.28 26.38
C ILE A 367 -3.50 -5.88 25.31
N VAL A 368 -3.35 -4.68 24.76
CA VAL A 368 -4.23 -4.15 23.71
C VAL A 368 -3.61 -4.25 22.32
N PHE A 369 -2.28 -4.29 22.25
CA PHE A 369 -1.53 -4.36 21.00
C PHE A 369 -0.09 -4.81 21.26
N GLY A 370 0.61 -5.30 20.24
CA GLY A 370 2.03 -5.61 20.36
C GLY A 370 2.68 -6.03 19.06
N PHE A 371 4.00 -6.08 19.10
CA PHE A 371 4.90 -6.55 18.06
C PHE A 371 5.67 -7.76 18.58
N SER A 372 5.77 -8.80 17.76
CA SER A 372 6.71 -9.91 17.94
C SER A 372 7.45 -10.06 16.62
N PHE A 373 8.77 -9.95 16.63
CA PHE A 373 9.57 -9.89 15.41
C PHE A 373 11.01 -10.30 15.65
N SER A 374 11.72 -10.66 14.58
CA SER A 374 13.18 -10.85 14.60
C SER A 374 13.89 -9.70 13.89
N VAL A 375 15.05 -9.32 14.41
CA VAL A 375 15.93 -8.30 13.86
C VAL A 375 17.27 -8.87 13.43
N GLU A 376 17.85 -8.26 12.40
CA GLU A 376 19.20 -8.50 11.92
C GLU A 376 19.99 -7.20 11.89
N GLY A 377 21.28 -7.29 12.19
CA GLY A 377 22.19 -6.14 12.17
C GLY A 377 21.79 -5.04 13.13
N ALA A 378 21.17 -5.39 14.26
CA ALA A 378 20.71 -4.41 15.24
C ALA A 378 21.90 -3.62 15.83
N THR A 379 21.87 -2.30 15.67
CA THR A 379 22.70 -1.39 16.47
C THR A 379 22.21 -1.44 17.91
N ASN A 380 23.11 -1.36 18.88
CA ASN A 380 22.74 -1.38 20.29
C ASN A 380 22.85 0.03 20.90
N PRO A 381 21.75 0.63 21.39
CA PRO A 381 20.34 0.23 21.18
C PRO A 381 19.83 0.58 19.77
N PHE A 382 18.68 0.03 19.38
CA PHE A 382 17.93 0.45 18.19
C PHE A 382 16.59 1.06 18.60
N THR A 383 15.95 1.82 17.71
CA THR A 383 14.71 2.54 18.02
C THR A 383 13.51 1.82 17.42
N LEU A 384 12.46 1.61 18.23
CA LEU A 384 11.15 1.14 17.82
C LEU A 384 10.18 2.33 17.79
N ILE A 385 9.63 2.63 16.62
CA ILE A 385 8.60 3.66 16.44
C ILE A 385 7.23 3.01 16.58
N VAL A 386 6.43 3.52 17.52
CA VAL A 386 5.13 2.92 17.88
C VAL A 386 3.95 3.86 17.58
N PRO A 387 2.79 3.31 17.21
CA PRO A 387 1.61 4.12 16.95
C PRO A 387 1.00 4.68 18.24
N LYS A 388 0.25 5.79 18.13
CA LYS A 388 -0.56 6.33 19.24
C LYS A 388 -1.84 5.52 19.50
N LYS A 389 -2.40 4.91 18.45
CA LYS A 389 -3.66 4.17 18.48
C LYS A 389 -3.55 2.89 17.66
N TYR A 390 -4.28 1.86 18.08
CA TYR A 390 -4.55 0.67 17.28
C TYR A 390 -6.07 0.54 17.12
N HIS A 391 -6.55 0.67 15.88
CA HIS A 391 -7.96 0.90 15.59
C HIS A 391 -8.51 2.10 16.40
N THR A 392 -9.55 1.88 17.21
CA THR A 392 -10.14 2.88 18.09
C THR A 392 -9.49 2.96 19.47
N THR A 393 -8.52 2.09 19.77
CA THR A 393 -7.93 1.97 21.10
C THR A 393 -6.66 2.81 21.21
N SER A 394 -6.61 3.73 22.17
CA SER A 394 -5.38 4.45 22.51
C SER A 394 -4.37 3.49 23.14
N LEU A 395 -3.14 3.55 22.64
CA LEU A 395 -2.04 2.75 23.14
C LEU A 395 -1.35 3.49 24.28
N GLY A 396 -1.22 2.83 25.43
CA GLY A 396 -0.67 3.40 26.64
C GLY A 396 0.82 3.12 26.79
N ASN A 397 1.17 2.61 27.98
CA ASN A 397 2.53 2.22 28.33
C ASN A 397 2.98 1.00 27.52
N TRP A 398 4.24 1.04 27.11
CA TRP A 398 4.87 -0.05 26.38
C TRP A 398 5.81 -0.84 27.28
N TYR A 399 5.88 -2.14 27.01
CA TYR A 399 6.76 -3.07 27.71
C TYR A 399 7.50 -3.91 26.68
N VAL A 400 8.75 -4.24 26.96
CA VAL A 400 9.55 -5.19 26.18
C VAL A 400 9.88 -6.41 27.01
N TYR A 401 9.89 -7.57 26.39
CA TYR A 401 10.26 -8.81 27.05
C TYR A 401 11.77 -8.89 27.23
N ASN A 402 12.22 -9.08 28.47
CA ASN A 402 13.60 -9.39 28.79
C ASN A 402 13.77 -10.91 28.84
N TRP A 403 14.51 -11.46 27.89
CA TRP A 403 14.74 -12.90 27.75
C TRP A 403 15.58 -13.51 28.86
N ILE A 404 16.42 -12.71 29.54
CA ILE A 404 17.29 -13.18 30.62
C ILE A 404 16.50 -13.31 31.93
N THR A 405 15.66 -12.33 32.24
CA THR A 405 14.88 -12.31 33.50
C THR A 405 13.48 -12.91 33.34
N GLU A 406 13.09 -13.24 32.11
CA GLU A 406 11.77 -13.73 31.72
C GLU A 406 10.59 -12.81 32.12
N LYS A 407 10.87 -11.51 32.24
CA LYS A 407 9.92 -10.49 32.68
C LYS A 407 9.77 -9.39 31.64
N PHE A 408 8.60 -8.77 31.64
CA PHE A 408 8.36 -7.55 30.88
C PHE A 408 8.87 -6.33 31.62
N VAL A 409 9.63 -5.49 30.92
CA VAL A 409 10.20 -4.25 31.44
C VAL A 409 9.53 -3.07 30.74
N ALA A 410 9.09 -2.08 31.53
CA ALA A 410 8.47 -0.88 30.98
C ALA A 410 9.48 -0.07 30.16
N LEU A 411 9.05 0.39 29.00
CA LEU A 411 9.78 1.30 28.15
C LEU A 411 9.29 2.73 28.36
N LYS A 412 10.19 3.70 28.21
CA LYS A 412 9.87 5.12 28.25
C LYS A 412 10.02 5.72 26.87
N TYR A 413 9.11 6.64 26.53
CA TYR A 413 9.26 7.47 25.35
C TYR A 413 10.46 8.41 25.51
N ASP A 414 11.13 8.70 24.40
CA ASP A 414 12.27 9.62 24.35
C ASP A 414 11.88 11.11 24.40
N GLY A 415 10.58 11.42 24.46
CA GLY A 415 10.05 12.78 24.53
C GLY A 415 9.94 13.49 23.18
N THR A 416 10.17 12.79 22.07
CA THR A 416 10.00 13.37 20.73
C THR A 416 8.53 13.43 20.31
N THR A 417 8.22 14.20 19.26
CA THR A 417 6.87 14.29 18.69
C THR A 417 6.39 12.94 18.12
N VAL A 418 7.34 12.08 17.77
CA VAL A 418 7.14 10.69 17.35
C VAL A 418 7.25 9.80 18.58
N ARG A 419 6.32 8.85 18.76
CA ARG A 419 6.43 7.91 19.88
C ARG A 419 7.53 6.88 19.58
N SER A 420 8.73 7.17 20.07
CA SER A 420 9.93 6.37 19.87
C SER A 420 10.33 5.69 21.18
N LEU A 421 10.70 4.41 21.09
CA LEU A 421 11.13 3.58 22.21
C LEU A 421 12.52 3.02 21.93
N SER A 422 13.47 3.24 22.83
CA SER A 422 14.80 2.63 22.73
C SER A 422 14.74 1.15 23.16
N ILE A 423 15.24 0.25 22.31
CA ILE A 423 15.34 -1.18 22.58
C ILE A 423 16.82 -1.55 22.77
N PRO A 424 17.27 -1.74 24.02
CA PRO A 424 18.58 -2.31 24.33
C PRO A 424 18.76 -3.70 23.74
N SER A 425 19.98 -4.03 23.29
CA SER A 425 20.33 -5.38 22.81
C SER A 425 20.11 -6.46 23.87
N ALA A 426 20.15 -6.11 25.15
CA ALA A 426 19.84 -7.02 26.25
C ALA A 426 18.41 -7.58 26.22
N TYR A 427 17.50 -6.95 25.47
CA TYR A 427 16.11 -7.41 25.28
C TYR A 427 15.90 -8.09 23.91
N VAL A 428 16.98 -8.29 23.15
CA VAL A 428 16.98 -9.08 21.93
C VAL A 428 17.41 -10.49 22.29
N SER A 429 16.66 -11.52 21.86
CA SER A 429 17.05 -12.90 22.12
C SER A 429 18.32 -13.27 21.35
N SER A 430 18.92 -14.42 21.67
CA SER A 430 20.04 -14.99 20.90
C SER A 430 19.72 -15.24 19.43
N GLU A 431 18.43 -15.39 19.09
CA GLU A 431 17.91 -15.57 17.73
C GLU A 431 17.46 -14.23 17.09
N GLY A 432 17.76 -13.09 17.73
CA GLY A 432 17.33 -11.78 17.25
C GLY A 432 15.88 -11.44 17.57
N ARG A 433 15.17 -12.21 18.42
CA ARG A 433 13.73 -12.01 18.68
C ARG A 433 13.46 -10.89 19.67
N VAL A 434 12.41 -10.13 19.41
CA VAL A 434 11.94 -9.01 20.21
C VAL A 434 10.44 -9.11 20.36
N VAL A 435 9.95 -8.94 21.60
CA VAL A 435 8.51 -8.86 21.90
C VAL A 435 8.27 -7.56 22.64
N ALA A 436 7.51 -6.67 22.04
CA ALA A 436 7.13 -5.37 22.60
C ALA A 436 5.61 -5.22 22.60
N VAL A 437 5.00 -4.93 23.74
CA VAL A 437 3.54 -4.90 23.88
C VAL A 437 3.08 -3.61 24.54
N SER A 438 1.93 -3.12 24.10
CA SER A 438 1.22 -2.01 24.75
C SER A 438 0.11 -2.56 25.63
N VAL A 439 0.01 -2.00 26.82
CA VAL A 439 -1.18 -2.14 27.67
C VAL A 439 -2.14 -0.99 27.41
N GLN A 440 -3.40 -1.15 27.80
CA GLN A 440 -4.38 -0.07 27.71
C GLN A 440 -3.86 1.14 28.50
N GLY A 441 -3.83 2.31 27.87
CA GLY A 441 -3.55 3.55 28.58
C GLY A 441 -4.77 4.01 29.36
N ASP A 442 -4.55 4.52 30.57
CA ASP A 442 -5.40 5.60 31.07
C ASP A 442 -5.18 6.75 30.08
N SER A 443 -6.26 7.39 29.63
CA SER A 443 -6.21 8.46 28.62
C SER A 443 -5.09 9.45 28.94
N GLU A 444 -4.08 9.56 28.07
CA GLU A 444 -3.18 10.72 28.08
C GLU A 444 -4.05 11.93 27.77
N GLU A 445 -4.22 12.81 28.78
CA GLU A 445 -4.61 14.18 28.53
C GLU A 445 -3.56 14.80 27.61
N ASP A 446 -3.97 15.11 26.38
CA ASP A 446 -3.23 15.95 25.44
C ASP A 446 -2.99 17.33 26.06
N SER A 447 -1.97 17.43 26.91
CA SER A 447 -1.41 18.69 27.42
C SER A 447 -0.30 19.16 26.48
N GLY A 448 -0.70 19.51 25.26
CA GLY A 448 0.16 20.06 24.22
C GLY A 448 -0.68 20.87 23.24
N GLY A 449 -1.12 22.04 23.68
CA GLY A 449 -2.16 22.85 23.02
C GLY A 449 -1.79 23.39 21.64
N CYS A 450 -2.75 23.29 20.72
CA CYS A 450 -3.44 24.47 20.21
C CYS A 450 -4.94 24.23 20.40
N ALA A 451 -5.51 24.86 21.42
CA ALA A 451 -6.92 24.79 21.72
C ALA A 451 -7.74 25.49 20.63
N VAL A 452 -8.65 24.76 19.98
CA VAL A 452 -9.96 25.29 19.57
C VAL A 452 -10.98 24.27 20.04
N GLY A 453 -11.84 24.72 20.97
CA GLY A 453 -12.58 23.90 21.93
C GLY A 453 -13.50 22.83 21.33
N GLY A 454 -13.60 21.72 22.04
CA GLY A 454 -14.61 20.69 21.83
C GLY A 454 -15.98 21.13 22.32
N VAL A 455 -17.01 20.54 21.73
CA VAL A 455 -18.28 20.28 22.43
C VAL A 455 -18.64 18.83 22.16
N ALA A 456 -18.73 18.07 23.26
CA ALA A 456 -19.17 16.70 23.28
C ALA A 456 -20.64 16.58 22.85
N SER A 457 -20.94 15.43 22.25
CA SER A 457 -22.26 14.95 21.89
C SER A 457 -23.22 14.83 23.08
N GLY A 458 -24.43 15.36 22.95
CA GLY A 458 -25.58 15.05 23.80
C GLY A 458 -26.87 15.52 23.14
N MET A 459 -27.73 14.60 22.72
CA MET A 459 -29.10 14.91 22.27
C MET A 459 -29.95 15.44 23.42
N GLY A 460 -30.77 16.45 23.14
CA GLY A 460 -32.06 16.66 23.81
C GLY A 460 -32.30 18.04 24.43
N SER A 461 -33.38 18.67 23.97
CA SER A 461 -34.22 19.68 24.65
C SER A 461 -34.04 21.16 24.26
N ILE A 462 -35.05 21.60 23.50
CA ILE A 462 -35.68 22.93 23.41
C ILE A 462 -35.34 23.90 24.54
N LEU A 463 -34.89 25.12 24.19
CA LEU A 463 -35.53 26.38 24.62
C LEU A 463 -34.98 27.60 23.86
N LEU A 464 -35.91 28.42 23.38
CA LEU A 464 -35.74 29.76 22.84
C LEU A 464 -34.99 30.68 23.82
N VAL A 465 -34.25 31.65 23.29
CA VAL A 465 -34.28 33.09 23.63
C VAL A 465 -33.18 33.81 22.81
N THR A 466 -33.59 34.63 21.84
CA THR A 466 -32.84 35.78 21.27
C THR A 466 -32.82 36.94 22.30
N PRO A 467 -32.10 38.07 22.14
CA PRO A 467 -31.09 38.49 21.15
C PRO A 467 -29.86 39.21 21.78
N LEU A 468 -28.85 39.62 20.98
CA LEU A 468 -28.34 41.01 20.90
C LEU A 468 -26.99 41.12 20.15
N LEU A 469 -27.07 41.92 19.08
CA LEU A 469 -26.06 42.82 18.52
C LEU A 469 -24.79 43.05 19.34
N PHE A 470 -23.62 42.95 18.69
CA PHE A 470 -22.61 44.03 18.69
C PHE A 470 -21.71 43.94 17.44
N LEU A 471 -21.74 45.01 16.65
CA LEU A 471 -20.77 45.40 15.62
C LEU A 471 -19.47 45.90 16.28
N TRP A 472 -18.29 45.57 15.72
CA TRP A 472 -17.30 46.58 15.25
C TRP A 472 -16.04 46.00 14.54
N VAL A 473 -15.95 46.27 13.23
CA VAL A 473 -14.88 47.00 12.47
C VAL A 473 -13.36 46.67 12.62
N ARG A 474 -12.79 46.23 11.47
CA ARG A 474 -11.49 46.52 10.79
C ARG A 474 -10.14 46.44 11.54
N LYS A 475 -9.16 45.81 10.87
CA LYS A 475 -8.23 46.46 9.91
C LYS A 475 -7.43 45.48 9.05
N ARG A 476 -7.27 45.86 7.77
CA ARG A 476 -6.30 45.35 6.78
C ARG A 476 -4.91 45.95 7.06
N PHE A 477 -3.87 45.16 6.84
CA PHE A 477 -2.82 45.43 5.86
C PHE A 477 -2.44 44.12 5.18
#